data_AF-M1PKP0-F1
#
_entry.id   AF-M1PKP0-F1
#
_cell.length_a   1.000
_cell.length_b   1.000
_cell.length_c   1.000
_cell.angle_alpha   90.00
_cell.angle_beta   90.00
_cell.angle_gamma   90.00
#
_symmetry.space_group_name_H-M   'P 1'
#
loop_
_entity.id
_entity.type
_entity.pdbx_description
1 polymer ?
#
loop_
_entity_poly.entity_id
_entity_poly.type
_entity_poly.pdbx_seq_one_letter_code
_entity_poly.pdbx_strand_id
1 'polypeptide(L)'
;MGNKIMIKDTVKQALRDLFPEPDPVVEAPAVEAAEGEEEKKPAKKKEGPRVNGVIERNHAEHGYDIDVQCNPGELLAVVMILDKAGFFLESITGVDWIKENQLESVYDFSRYDFDTCRVVIRTRTSRSEPKIPTISKIYPGAGWHERETHDFFGIKFDGHPHLVPLLLPEDADFHPLLKDFKP
;
A
#
# COMPACT_ATOMS: atom_id res chain seq x y z
N MET A 1 1.43 -12.32 36.17
CA MET A 1 1.43 -12.52 34.71
C MET A 1 1.85 -11.19 34.08
N GLY A 2 3.04 -11.10 33.49
CA GLY A 2 3.44 -9.89 32.74
C GLY A 2 2.59 -9.75 31.48
N ASN A 3 2.20 -8.52 31.12
CA ASN A 3 1.52 -8.24 29.86
C ASN A 3 2.41 -8.75 28.70
N LYS A 4 1.99 -9.82 28.02
CA LYS A 4 2.64 -10.25 26.79
C LYS A 4 2.38 -9.17 25.74
N ILE A 5 3.39 -8.38 25.40
CA ILE A 5 3.29 -7.39 24.33
C ILE A 5 3.09 -8.17 23.03
N MET A 6 1.97 -7.93 22.35
CA MET A 6 1.68 -8.58 21.07
C MET A 6 2.54 -7.96 19.95
N ILE A 7 3.03 -8.79 19.03
CA ILE A 7 3.82 -8.30 17.88
C ILE A 7 3.06 -7.27 17.06
N LYS A 8 1.74 -7.45 16.90
CA LYS A 8 0.85 -6.50 16.23
C LYS A 8 0.98 -5.09 16.81
N ASP A 9 0.91 -4.97 18.14
CA ASP A 9 0.96 -3.67 18.81
C ASP A 9 2.35 -3.02 18.69
N THR A 10 3.41 -3.83 18.80
CA THR A 10 4.79 -3.35 18.65
C THR A 10 5.05 -2.82 17.24
N VAL A 11 4.66 -3.59 16.22
CA VAL A 11 4.84 -3.23 14.81
C VAL A 11 3.99 -2.03 14.44
N LYS A 12 2.71 -2.02 14.84
CA LYS A 12 1.81 -0.88 14.65
C LYS A 12 2.40 0.40 15.23
N GLN A 13 2.96 0.35 16.43
CA GLN A 13 3.59 1.52 17.04
C GLN A 13 4.83 1.97 16.26
N ALA A 14 5.75 1.04 15.95
CA ALA A 14 6.95 1.37 15.16
C ALA A 14 6.62 1.98 13.79
N LEU A 15 5.56 1.49 13.14
CA LEU A 15 5.06 2.05 11.89
C LEU A 15 4.49 3.47 12.09
N ARG A 16 3.71 3.70 13.16
CA ARG A 16 3.17 5.03 13.47
C ARG A 16 4.25 6.06 13.74
N ASP A 17 5.35 5.65 14.35
CA ASP A 17 6.48 6.54 14.63
C ASP A 17 7.15 7.08 13.35
N LEU A 18 6.90 6.47 12.17
CA LEU A 18 7.32 7.00 10.86
C LEU A 18 6.42 8.10 10.31
N PHE A 19 5.17 8.20 10.79
CA PHE A 19 4.17 9.15 10.30
C PHE A 19 3.76 10.10 11.43
N PRO A 20 4.58 11.13 11.73
CA PRO A 20 4.17 12.15 12.70
C PRO A 20 2.88 12.83 12.21
N GLU A 21 1.99 13.19 13.14
CA GLU A 21 0.79 13.94 12.76
C GLU A 21 1.19 15.23 12.05
N PRO A 22 0.52 15.61 10.95
CA PRO A 22 0.78 16.89 10.31
C PRO A 22 0.54 18.03 11.31
N ASP A 23 1.35 19.09 11.24
CA ASP A 23 1.13 20.30 12.02
C ASP A 23 -0.32 20.78 11.85
N PRO A 24 -1.00 21.25 12.91
CA PRO A 24 -2.40 21.64 12.84
C PRO A 24 -2.59 22.72 11.76
N VAL A 25 -3.40 22.37 10.76
CA VAL A 25 -3.80 23.29 9.69
C VAL A 25 -4.74 24.33 10.30
N VAL A 26 -4.41 25.61 10.18
CA VAL A 26 -5.29 26.72 10.58
C VAL A 26 -6.46 26.78 9.58
N GLU A 27 -7.62 26.28 9.98
CA GLU A 27 -8.83 26.29 9.16
C GLU A 27 -9.42 27.71 9.00
N ALA A 28 -9.79 28.07 7.76
CA ALA A 28 -10.64 29.22 7.44
C ALA A 28 -12.12 28.84 7.57
N PRO A 29 -13.03 29.77 7.93
CA PRO A 29 -14.35 29.43 8.43
C PRO A 29 -15.30 28.89 7.35
N ALA A 30 -16.08 27.88 7.74
CA ALA A 30 -17.12 27.23 6.94
C ALA A 30 -18.42 28.06 6.88
N VAL A 31 -19.15 27.94 5.77
CA VAL A 31 -20.51 28.47 5.57
C VAL A 31 -21.48 27.29 5.50
N GLU A 32 -22.55 27.34 6.30
CA GLU A 32 -23.56 26.29 6.49
C GLU A 32 -24.63 26.24 5.39
N ALA A 33 -25.16 25.04 5.13
CA ALA A 33 -26.55 24.81 4.71
C ALA A 33 -27.03 23.38 5.01
N ALA A 34 -28.21 23.29 5.65
CA ALA A 34 -29.03 22.12 6.02
C ALA A 34 -29.70 21.46 4.78
N GLU A 35 -30.40 20.30 4.77
CA GLU A 35 -30.90 19.29 5.72
C GLU A 35 -31.42 18.09 4.87
N GLY A 36 -31.65 16.90 5.46
CA GLY A 36 -32.59 15.88 4.92
C GLY A 36 -32.11 14.43 4.92
N GLU A 37 -32.63 13.62 5.85
CA GLU A 37 -32.31 12.18 6.04
C GLU A 37 -33.37 11.25 5.40
N GLU A 38 -32.90 10.21 4.69
CA GLU A 38 -33.65 8.97 4.42
C GLU A 38 -32.72 7.77 4.72
N GLU A 39 -33.13 6.91 5.65
CA GLU A 39 -32.38 5.71 6.06
C GLU A 39 -32.33 4.66 4.95
N LYS A 40 -31.21 4.63 4.23
CA LYS A 40 -30.74 3.49 3.44
C LYS A 40 -29.82 2.63 4.30
N LYS A 41 -29.97 1.29 4.21
CA LYS A 41 -28.98 0.31 4.71
C LYS A 41 -27.57 0.83 4.46
N PRO A 42 -26.62 0.78 5.43
CA PRO A 42 -25.36 1.48 5.32
C PRO A 42 -24.63 1.02 4.07
N ALA A 43 -24.66 1.87 3.04
CA ALA A 43 -23.75 1.75 1.93
C ALA A 43 -22.35 1.78 2.54
N LYS A 44 -21.48 0.83 2.18
CA LYS A 44 -20.05 0.95 2.52
C LYS A 44 -19.64 2.37 2.18
N LYS A 45 -19.29 3.18 3.19
CA LYS A 45 -18.82 4.54 3.00
C LYS A 45 -17.77 4.46 1.88
N LYS A 46 -17.95 5.21 0.80
CA LYS A 46 -16.87 5.38 -0.17
C LYS A 46 -15.74 6.03 0.61
N GLU A 47 -14.79 5.23 1.09
CA GLU A 47 -13.59 5.72 1.73
C GLU A 47 -12.93 6.65 0.70
N GLY A 48 -12.66 7.90 1.08
CA GLY A 48 -11.91 8.83 0.26
C GLY A 48 -10.49 8.29 -0.02
N PRO A 49 -9.64 9.02 -0.76
CA PRO A 49 -8.25 8.63 -0.91
C PRO A 49 -7.62 8.41 0.48
N ARG A 50 -6.98 7.26 0.68
CA ARG A 50 -6.30 6.93 1.94
C ARG A 50 -5.25 8.00 2.23
N VAL A 51 -5.27 8.54 3.44
CA VAL A 51 -4.21 9.44 3.93
C VAL A 51 -3.04 8.58 4.38
N ASN A 52 -1.81 9.07 4.20
CA ASN A 52 -0.63 8.38 4.73
C ASN A 52 -0.75 8.14 6.23
N GLY A 53 -0.29 6.98 6.67
CA GLY A 53 -0.36 6.54 8.05
C GLY A 53 -0.75 5.09 8.20
N VAL A 54 -1.11 4.73 9.44
CA VAL A 54 -1.31 3.35 9.87
C VAL A 54 -2.70 3.19 10.46
N ILE A 55 -3.50 2.32 9.85
CA ILE A 55 -4.84 1.99 10.31
C ILE A 55 -4.84 0.54 10.80
N GLU A 56 -5.28 0.34 12.04
CA GLU A 56 -5.58 -1.01 12.53
C GLU A 56 -6.93 -1.46 11.96
N ARG A 57 -6.98 -2.68 11.43
CA ARG A 57 -8.18 -3.25 10.81
C ARG A 57 -8.63 -4.51 11.56
N ASN A 58 -9.91 -4.81 11.45
CA ASN A 58 -10.45 -6.08 11.91
C ASN A 58 -10.06 -7.19 10.92
N HIS A 59 -9.18 -8.11 11.34
CA HIS A 59 -8.73 -9.21 10.51
C HIS A 59 -9.88 -10.06 9.95
N ALA A 60 -10.92 -10.32 10.74
CA ALA A 60 -12.05 -11.16 10.31
C ALA A 60 -12.86 -10.52 9.16
N GLU A 61 -12.82 -9.19 9.03
CA GLU A 61 -13.54 -8.44 7.99
C GLU A 61 -12.68 -8.17 6.75
N HIS A 62 -11.38 -7.96 6.94
CA HIS A 62 -10.47 -7.47 5.89
C HIS A 62 -9.44 -8.51 5.43
N GLY A 63 -9.15 -9.53 6.24
CA GLY A 63 -8.09 -10.51 6.01
C GLY A 63 -6.68 -10.04 6.41
N TYR A 64 -6.56 -8.84 7.00
CA TYR A 64 -5.32 -8.27 7.51
C TYR A 64 -5.55 -7.40 8.76
N ASP A 65 -4.49 -7.21 9.54
CA ASP A 65 -4.53 -6.54 10.85
C ASP A 65 -4.11 -5.06 10.77
N ILE A 66 -3.21 -4.72 9.86
CA ILE A 66 -2.64 -3.38 9.72
C ILE A 66 -2.65 -2.97 8.23
N ASP A 67 -3.19 -1.79 7.95
CA ASP A 67 -3.18 -1.13 6.63
C ASP A 67 -2.25 0.08 6.72
N VAL A 68 -1.18 0.10 5.93
CA VAL A 68 -0.21 1.20 5.88
C VAL A 68 -0.32 1.89 4.53
N GLN A 69 -0.66 3.17 4.54
CA GLN A 69 -0.52 4.03 3.38
C GLN A 69 0.75 4.87 3.54
N CYS A 70 1.63 4.86 2.54
CA CYS A 70 2.86 5.64 2.56
C CYS A 70 3.16 6.25 1.18
N ASN A 71 4.04 7.24 1.14
CA ASN A 71 4.64 7.73 -0.10
C ASN A 71 5.80 6.82 -0.53
N PRO A 72 6.18 6.85 -1.82
CA PRO A 72 7.33 6.07 -2.31
C PRO A 72 8.62 6.30 -1.52
N GLY A 73 8.87 7.53 -1.05
CA GLY A 73 10.06 7.87 -0.26
C GLY A 73 10.11 7.22 1.14
N GLU A 74 8.98 6.78 1.67
CA GLU A 74 8.84 6.18 3.00
C GLU A 74 8.86 4.64 2.94
N LEU A 75 8.62 4.06 1.76
CA LEU A 75 8.41 2.62 1.55
C LEU A 75 9.54 1.78 2.15
N LEU A 76 10.80 2.14 1.90
CA LEU A 76 11.94 1.35 2.39
C LEU A 76 12.00 1.34 3.92
N ALA A 77 11.68 2.45 4.58
CA ALA A 77 11.67 2.51 6.04
C ALA A 77 10.55 1.64 6.62
N VAL A 78 9.36 1.69 6.03
CA VAL A 78 8.22 0.84 6.40
C VAL A 78 8.58 -0.65 6.24
N VAL A 79 9.15 -1.03 5.10
CA VAL A 79 9.52 -2.42 4.80
C VAL A 79 10.64 -2.92 5.71
N MET A 80 11.61 -2.07 6.07
CA MET A 80 12.65 -2.42 7.04
C MET A 80 12.11 -2.71 8.45
N ILE A 81 10.99 -2.08 8.85
CA ILE A 81 10.33 -2.41 10.12
C ILE A 81 9.76 -3.83 10.06
N LEU A 82 9.10 -4.18 8.96
CA LEU A 82 8.53 -5.51 8.77
C LEU A 82 9.60 -6.61 8.69
N ASP A 83 10.71 -6.34 8.00
CA ASP A 83 11.86 -7.25 7.90
C ASP A 83 12.46 -7.56 9.28
N LYS A 84 12.76 -6.51 10.06
CA LYS A 84 13.26 -6.65 11.44
C LYS A 84 12.27 -7.36 12.36
N ALA A 85 10.97 -7.19 12.09
CA ALA A 85 9.89 -7.85 12.82
C ALA A 85 9.57 -9.25 12.26
N GLY A 86 10.36 -9.79 11.34
CA GLY A 86 10.24 -11.16 10.82
C GLY A 86 8.95 -11.44 10.04
N PHE A 87 8.49 -10.47 9.26
CA PHE A 87 7.40 -10.68 8.30
C PHE A 87 7.93 -11.25 6.99
N PHE A 88 7.12 -12.08 6.36
CA PHE A 88 7.35 -12.63 5.03
C PHE A 88 6.52 -11.84 4.01
N LEU A 89 7.14 -11.52 2.87
CA LEU A 89 6.43 -10.98 1.71
C LEU A 89 5.60 -12.09 1.07
N GLU A 90 4.28 -11.88 0.92
CA GLU A 90 3.37 -12.80 0.22
C GLU A 90 3.16 -12.39 -1.24
N SER A 91 2.96 -11.11 -1.50
CA SER A 91 2.55 -10.62 -2.82
C SER A 91 2.92 -9.15 -3.02
N ILE A 92 3.14 -8.77 -4.28
CA ILE A 92 3.13 -7.37 -4.74
C ILE A 92 2.23 -7.30 -5.97
N THR A 93 1.31 -6.34 -6.00
CA THR A 93 0.42 -6.12 -7.13
C THR A 93 0.19 -4.63 -7.39
N GLY A 94 -0.36 -4.31 -8.57
CA GLY A 94 -0.72 -2.96 -8.97
C GLY A 94 -2.23 -2.70 -8.89
N VAL A 95 -2.60 -1.45 -8.66
CA VAL A 95 -3.98 -0.96 -8.77
C VAL A 95 -3.98 0.34 -9.57
N ASP A 96 -4.80 0.39 -10.62
CA ASP A 96 -5.00 1.59 -11.41
C ASP A 96 -6.14 2.45 -10.83
N TRP A 97 -5.77 3.59 -10.26
CA TRP A 97 -6.68 4.64 -9.79
C TRP A 97 -6.88 5.71 -10.88
N ILE A 98 -7.45 5.30 -12.01
CA ILE A 98 -7.63 6.13 -13.22
C ILE A 98 -8.32 7.48 -12.96
N LYS A 99 -9.29 7.54 -12.04
CA LYS A 99 -10.02 8.78 -11.73
C LYS A 99 -9.15 9.79 -10.97
N GLU A 100 -8.19 9.28 -10.22
CA GLU A 100 -7.25 10.04 -9.41
C GLU A 100 -5.93 10.31 -10.15
N ASN A 101 -5.78 9.79 -11.38
CA ASN A 101 -4.54 9.83 -12.14
C ASN A 101 -3.34 9.24 -11.37
N GLN A 102 -3.57 8.18 -10.60
CA GLN A 102 -2.56 7.50 -9.78
C GLN A 102 -2.49 6.00 -10.10
N LEU A 103 -1.32 5.41 -9.94
CA LEU A 103 -1.15 3.97 -9.75
C LEU A 103 -0.79 3.72 -8.28
N GLU A 104 -1.13 2.53 -7.78
CA GLU A 104 -0.77 2.10 -6.44
C GLU A 104 -0.10 0.73 -6.53
N SER A 105 1.03 0.56 -5.85
CA SER A 105 1.58 -0.75 -5.57
C SER A 105 1.14 -1.18 -4.17
N VAL A 106 0.60 -2.39 -4.08
CA VAL A 106 0.09 -3.00 -2.85
C VAL A 106 0.99 -4.20 -2.54
N TYR A 107 1.48 -4.25 -1.30
CA TYR A 107 2.36 -5.29 -0.81
C TYR A 107 1.67 -5.99 0.35
N ASP A 108 1.54 -7.31 0.27
CA ASP A 108 0.96 -8.12 1.34
C ASP A 108 2.09 -8.82 2.11
N PHE A 109 2.06 -8.68 3.43
CA PHE A 109 3.01 -9.31 4.34
C PHE A 109 2.30 -10.11 5.42
N SER A 110 2.89 -11.24 5.79
CA SER A 110 2.40 -12.10 6.86
C SER A 110 3.51 -12.53 7.80
N ARG A 111 3.16 -12.66 9.06
CA ARG A 111 3.96 -13.37 10.07
C ARG A 111 3.17 -14.59 10.54
N TYR A 112 3.78 -15.77 10.46
CA TYR A 112 3.12 -17.05 10.72
C TYR A 112 3.54 -17.74 12.04
N ASP A 113 4.53 -17.19 12.75
CA ASP A 113 4.98 -17.74 14.04
C ASP A 113 3.97 -17.48 15.17
N PHE A 114 4.33 -17.84 16.42
CA PHE A 114 3.50 -17.82 17.64
C PHE A 114 2.59 -16.60 17.87
N ASP A 115 2.88 -15.45 17.25
CA ASP A 115 1.99 -14.30 17.20
C ASP A 115 1.76 -13.93 15.73
N THR A 116 0.62 -14.36 15.17
CA THR A 116 0.27 -14.13 13.76
C THR A 116 -0.16 -12.67 13.54
N CYS A 117 0.27 -12.08 12.43
CA CYS A 117 -0.13 -10.73 12.04
C CYS A 117 0.00 -10.57 10.53
N ARG A 118 -0.96 -9.88 9.91
CA ARG A 118 -0.95 -9.52 8.49
C ARG A 118 -0.92 -8.01 8.31
N VAL A 119 -0.01 -7.56 7.45
CA VAL A 119 0.19 -6.13 7.15
C VAL A 119 0.06 -5.94 5.65
N VAL A 120 -0.72 -4.94 5.25
CA VAL A 120 -0.78 -4.49 3.86
C VAL A 120 -0.12 -3.12 3.79
N ILE A 121 0.85 -2.97 2.89
CA ILE A 121 1.47 -1.67 2.57
C ILE A 121 0.96 -1.21 1.21
N ARG A 122 0.62 0.06 1.11
CA ARG A 122 0.14 0.71 -0.11
C ARG A 122 0.98 1.94 -0.36
N THR A 123 1.46 2.08 -1.58
CA THR A 123 2.21 3.27 -2.02
C THR A 123 1.69 3.73 -3.38
N ARG A 124 1.29 5.00 -3.45
CA ARG A 124 0.78 5.61 -4.67
C ARG A 124 1.87 6.35 -5.42
N THR A 125 1.75 6.41 -6.74
CA THR A 125 2.60 7.19 -7.64
C THR A 125 1.75 7.77 -8.78
N SER A 126 2.23 8.83 -9.42
CA SER A 126 1.59 9.38 -10.61
C SER A 126 1.49 8.35 -11.73
N ARG A 127 0.37 8.33 -12.48
CA ARG A 127 0.27 7.56 -13.73
C ARG A 127 1.22 8.03 -14.82
N SER A 128 1.56 9.32 -14.86
CA SER A 128 2.42 9.89 -15.92
C SER A 128 3.91 9.61 -15.69
N GLU A 129 4.31 9.43 -14.43
CA GLU A 129 5.66 9.08 -14.03
C GLU A 129 5.60 8.07 -12.87
N PRO A 130 5.23 6.81 -13.16
CA PRO A 130 4.99 5.82 -12.12
C PRO A 130 6.31 5.24 -11.61
N LYS A 131 6.82 5.79 -10.50
CA LYS A 131 8.13 5.42 -9.92
C LYS A 131 8.00 5.09 -8.44
N ILE A 132 8.50 3.93 -8.04
CA ILE A 132 8.52 3.42 -6.67
C ILE A 132 9.90 2.79 -6.41
N PRO A 133 10.55 2.96 -5.26
CA PRO A 133 11.82 2.25 -5.00
C PRO A 133 11.60 0.73 -4.90
N THR A 134 12.51 -0.05 -5.45
CA THR A 134 12.50 -1.51 -5.29
C THR A 134 12.70 -1.91 -3.83
N ILE A 135 12.02 -2.95 -3.38
CA ILE A 135 12.29 -3.61 -2.10
C ILE A 135 13.13 -4.88 -2.27
N SER A 136 13.52 -5.23 -3.50
CA SER A 136 14.26 -6.47 -3.84
C SER A 136 15.59 -6.64 -3.09
N LYS A 137 16.19 -5.56 -2.62
CA LYS A 137 17.42 -5.60 -1.78
C LYS A 137 17.14 -6.02 -0.34
N ILE A 138 15.92 -5.85 0.15
CA ILE A 138 15.46 -6.28 1.48
C ILE A 138 14.81 -7.66 1.34
N TYR A 139 13.88 -7.80 0.40
CA TYR A 139 13.15 -9.03 0.09
C TYR A 139 13.46 -9.50 -1.33
N PRO A 140 14.42 -10.42 -1.54
CA PRO A 140 14.79 -10.89 -2.88
C PRO A 140 13.62 -11.44 -3.71
N GLY A 141 12.62 -12.04 -3.04
CA GLY A 141 11.38 -12.53 -3.68
C GLY A 141 10.58 -11.44 -4.39
N ALA A 142 10.71 -10.17 -3.98
CA ALA A 142 10.03 -9.04 -4.60
C ALA A 142 10.43 -8.87 -6.08
N GLY A 143 11.63 -9.31 -6.49
CA GLY A 143 12.11 -9.06 -7.85
C GLY A 143 11.22 -9.67 -8.95
N TRP A 144 10.55 -10.79 -8.68
CA TRP A 144 9.59 -11.35 -9.63
C TRP A 144 8.27 -10.57 -9.64
N HIS A 145 7.73 -10.24 -8.46
CA HIS A 145 6.46 -9.52 -8.36
C HIS A 145 6.56 -8.07 -8.87
N GLU A 146 7.69 -7.40 -8.64
CA GLU A 146 7.95 -6.05 -9.15
C GLU A 146 8.05 -6.05 -10.68
N ARG A 147 8.65 -7.08 -11.29
CA ARG A 147 8.65 -7.24 -12.75
C ARG A 147 7.26 -7.50 -13.30
N GLU A 148 6.48 -8.38 -12.70
CA GLU A 148 5.08 -8.61 -13.12
C GLU A 148 4.25 -7.32 -13.00
N THR A 149 4.40 -6.60 -11.89
CA THR A 149 3.70 -5.32 -11.68
C THR A 149 4.14 -4.25 -12.69
N HIS A 150 5.43 -4.22 -13.04
CA HIS A 150 5.96 -3.38 -14.10
C HIS A 150 5.33 -3.74 -15.46
N ASP A 151 5.31 -5.02 -15.84
CA ASP A 151 4.77 -5.46 -17.12
C ASP A 151 3.31 -5.07 -17.29
N PHE A 152 2.51 -5.30 -16.26
CA PHE A 152 1.07 -5.16 -16.39
C PHE A 152 0.51 -3.77 -16.08
N PHE A 153 1.22 -2.96 -15.29
CA PHE A 153 0.77 -1.63 -14.88
C PHE A 153 1.73 -0.50 -15.28
N GLY A 154 2.94 -0.80 -15.75
CA GLY A 154 3.94 0.19 -16.15
C GLY A 154 4.67 0.87 -15.00
N ILE A 155 4.54 0.36 -13.76
CA ILE A 155 5.25 0.91 -12.59
C ILE A 155 6.75 0.61 -12.69
N LYS A 156 7.58 1.65 -12.65
CA LYS A 156 9.04 1.54 -12.63
C LYS A 156 9.55 1.39 -11.20
N PHE A 157 10.30 0.31 -10.95
CA PHE A 157 10.90 0.03 -9.66
C PHE A 157 12.37 0.50 -9.62
N ASP A 158 12.60 1.67 -9.04
CA ASP A 158 13.93 2.30 -9.01
C ASP A 158 14.93 1.46 -8.20
N GLY A 159 16.07 1.14 -8.82
CA GLY A 159 17.12 0.32 -8.22
C GLY A 159 16.93 -1.20 -8.37
N HIS A 160 15.87 -1.65 -9.05
CA HIS A 160 15.65 -3.07 -9.33
C HIS A 160 16.75 -3.63 -10.25
N PRO A 161 17.36 -4.80 -9.94
CA PRO A 161 18.56 -5.27 -10.63
C PRO A 161 18.32 -5.73 -12.08
N HIS A 162 17.09 -6.09 -12.43
CA HIS A 162 16.75 -6.66 -13.74
C HIS A 162 15.30 -6.36 -14.13
N LEU A 163 14.95 -5.08 -14.27
CA LEU A 163 13.59 -4.63 -14.57
C LEU A 163 13.32 -4.67 -16.09
N VAL A 164 13.10 -5.87 -16.59
CA VAL A 164 12.72 -6.14 -17.99
C VAL A 164 11.47 -7.02 -18.01
N PRO A 165 10.74 -7.08 -19.15
CA PRO A 165 9.58 -7.92 -19.30
C PRO A 165 9.77 -9.34 -18.75
N LEU A 166 8.76 -9.83 -18.03
CA LEU A 166 8.67 -11.16 -17.45
C LEU A 166 7.62 -12.03 -18.15
N LEU A 167 6.42 -11.50 -18.39
CA LEU A 167 5.28 -12.24 -18.94
C LEU A 167 4.86 -11.75 -20.32
N LEU A 168 4.99 -10.45 -20.58
CA LEU A 168 4.67 -9.87 -21.88
C LEU A 168 5.81 -10.09 -22.89
N PRO A 169 5.51 -10.02 -24.20
CA PRO A 169 6.54 -9.96 -25.24
C PRO A 169 7.56 -8.83 -24.97
N GLU A 170 8.82 -9.05 -25.32
CA GLU A 170 9.91 -8.08 -25.06
C GLU A 170 9.69 -6.73 -25.75
N ASP A 171 8.95 -6.71 -26.85
CA ASP A 171 8.61 -5.54 -27.65
C ASP A 171 7.26 -4.91 -27.28
N ALA A 172 6.60 -5.40 -26.23
CA ALA A 172 5.33 -4.83 -25.77
C ALA A 172 5.50 -3.37 -25.31
N ASP A 173 4.70 -2.48 -25.90
CA ASP A 173 4.63 -1.05 -25.57
C ASP A 173 3.34 -0.69 -24.80
N PHE A 174 2.65 -1.70 -24.27
CA PHE A 174 1.37 -1.58 -23.58
C PHE A 174 1.37 -2.28 -22.22
N HIS A 175 0.41 -1.89 -21.38
CA HIS A 175 0.22 -2.42 -20.03
C HIS A 175 -1.23 -2.89 -19.86
N PRO A 176 -1.51 -4.21 -19.96
CA PRO A 176 -2.86 -4.72 -20.15
C PRO A 176 -3.79 -4.57 -18.94
N LEU A 177 -3.27 -4.31 -17.74
CA LEU A 177 -4.09 -4.13 -16.53
C LEU A 177 -4.37 -2.65 -16.21
N LEU A 178 -3.98 -1.72 -17.08
CA LEU A 178 -4.48 -0.34 -17.04
C LEU A 178 -5.95 -0.30 -17.49
N LYS A 179 -6.78 0.46 -16.79
CA LYS A 179 -8.25 0.49 -16.99
C LYS A 179 -8.69 1.08 -18.33
N ASP A 180 -7.82 1.85 -18.96
CA ASP A 180 -8.02 2.45 -20.28
C ASP A 180 -7.34 1.67 -21.41
N PHE A 181 -6.64 0.56 -21.10
CA PHE A 181 -6.13 -0.35 -22.12
C PHE A 181 -7.28 -0.96 -22.92
N LYS A 182 -7.16 -0.92 -24.24
CA LYS A 182 -8.09 -1.56 -25.19
C LYS A 182 -7.25 -2.49 -26.07
N PRO A 183 -7.54 -3.81 -26.07
CA PRO A 183 -6.80 -4.79 -26.86
C PRO A 183 -7.05 -4.65 -28.36
#